data_AF-A0AAV6Z0F6-F1
#
_entry.id   AF-A0AAV6Z0F6-F1
#
_cell.length_a   1.000
_cell.length_b   1.000
_cell.length_c   1.000
_cell.angle_alpha   90.00
_cell.angle_beta   90.00
_cell.angle_gamma   90.00
#
_symmetry.space_group_name_H-M   'P 1'
#
loop_
_entity.id
_entity.type
_entity.pdbx_description
1 polymer ?
#
loop_
_entity_poly.entity_id
_entity_poly.type
_entity_poly.pdbx_seq_one_letter_code
_entity_poly.pdbx_strand_id
1 'polypeptide(L)'
;MWLLLWITLLALCFTSAAGRIPESSRRNRRLIPSLLTPGLCRYGTRTECCYGWKQNSKGQCEAICEQGCKHGECVGPNKCKCFPGFTGNSCSQGM
;
A
#
# COMPACT_ATOMS: atom_id res chain seq x y z
N MET A 1 9.29 -6.02 61.98
CA MET A 1 10.21 -6.44 60.90
C MET A 1 9.47 -7.05 59.70
N TRP A 2 8.61 -8.04 59.88
CA TRP A 2 7.89 -8.70 58.76
C TRP A 2 6.78 -7.87 58.10
N LEU A 3 6.12 -6.97 58.84
CA LEU A 3 5.07 -6.10 58.28
C LEU A 3 5.60 -5.16 57.18
N LEU A 4 6.82 -4.63 57.36
CA LEU A 4 7.49 -3.77 56.38
C LEU A 4 7.88 -4.55 55.12
N LEU A 5 8.30 -5.81 55.26
CA LEU A 5 8.60 -6.70 54.13
C LEU A 5 7.34 -7.00 53.29
N TRP A 6 6.19 -7.20 53.94
CA TRP A 6 4.91 -7.36 53.26
C TRP A 6 4.44 -6.07 52.56
N ILE A 7 4.62 -4.92 53.19
CA ILE A 7 4.29 -3.62 52.57
C ILE A 7 5.17 -3.35 51.35
N THR A 8 6.48 -3.69 51.40
CA THR A 8 7.37 -3.57 50.24
C THR A 8 7.04 -4.57 49.13
N LEU A 9 6.61 -5.79 49.46
CA LEU A 9 6.16 -6.79 48.48
C LEU A 9 4.87 -6.34 47.78
N LEU A 10 3.91 -5.80 48.53
CA LEU A 10 2.69 -5.22 47.96
C LEU A 10 3.00 -4.01 47.10
N ALA A 11 3.87 -3.09 47.53
CA ALA A 11 4.27 -1.93 46.75
C ALA A 11 5.00 -2.29 45.45
N LEU A 12 5.84 -3.34 45.45
CA LEU A 12 6.48 -3.90 44.25
C LEU A 12 5.48 -4.54 43.29
N CYS A 13 4.35 -5.05 43.77
CA CYS A 13 3.24 -5.48 42.92
C CYS A 13 2.43 -4.30 42.34
N PHE A 14 2.45 -3.12 42.97
CA PHE A 14 1.70 -1.94 42.52
C PHE A 14 2.46 -1.05 41.52
N THR A 15 3.78 -1.16 41.38
CA THR A 15 4.56 -0.36 40.41
C THR A 15 4.52 -0.88 38.97
N SER A 16 3.96 -2.07 38.71
CA SER A 16 3.79 -2.58 37.35
C SER A 16 2.56 -2.05 36.61
N ALA A 17 1.77 -1.14 37.22
CA ALA A 17 0.62 -0.52 36.56
C ALA A 17 0.92 0.85 35.91
N ALA A 18 2.16 1.34 36.00
CA ALA A 18 2.59 2.57 35.31
C ALA A 18 3.34 2.23 34.02
N GLY A 19 2.62 1.74 33.00
CA GLY A 19 3.13 1.76 31.63
C GLY A 19 2.61 0.63 30.75
N ARG A 20 1.49 0.88 30.06
CA ARG A 20 1.43 0.95 28.58
C ARG A 20 0.21 1.80 28.19
N ILE A 21 0.43 2.98 27.63
CA ILE A 21 -0.52 3.59 26.71
C ILE A 21 -0.32 2.85 25.38
N PRO A 22 -1.24 2.00 24.88
CA PRO A 22 -1.45 1.95 23.45
C PRO A 22 -2.35 3.14 23.14
N GLU A 23 -1.70 4.11 22.53
CA GLU A 23 -2.29 5.25 21.86
C GLU A 23 -3.59 4.82 21.16
N SER A 24 -4.63 5.64 21.29
CA SER A 24 -5.77 5.60 20.38
C SER A 24 -5.21 5.62 18.96
N SER A 25 -5.00 4.44 18.38
CA SER A 25 -4.85 4.30 16.96
C SER A 25 -6.25 4.55 16.43
N ARG A 26 -6.56 5.85 16.25
CA ARG A 26 -7.35 6.30 15.11
C ARG A 26 -7.02 5.31 14.02
N ARG A 27 -8.02 4.73 13.39
CA ARG A 27 -7.87 3.85 12.25
C ARG A 27 -7.25 4.58 11.03
N ASN A 28 -6.36 5.55 11.24
CA ASN A 28 -5.19 5.78 10.42
C ASN A 28 -4.20 4.61 10.61
N ARG A 29 -4.64 3.41 10.26
CA ARG A 29 -3.73 2.37 9.81
C ARG A 29 -3.01 3.04 8.64
N ARG A 30 -1.72 3.33 8.85
CA ARG A 30 -0.70 3.72 7.86
C ARG A 30 -1.27 3.82 6.45
N LEU A 31 -1.17 4.98 5.79
CA LEU A 31 -0.89 4.94 4.36
C LEU A 31 0.43 4.17 4.24
N ILE A 32 0.37 2.84 4.18
CA ILE A 32 1.51 2.03 3.78
C ILE A 32 1.78 2.54 2.36
N PRO A 33 2.99 3.00 2.03
CA PRO A 33 3.29 3.51 0.69
C PRO A 33 3.01 2.49 -0.42
N SER A 34 2.75 1.22 -0.09
CA SER A 34 2.29 0.19 -1.03
C SER A 34 0.85 0.38 -1.54
N LEU A 35 0.05 1.30 -1.00
CA LEU A 35 -1.22 1.74 -1.64
C LEU A 35 -1.06 2.90 -2.63
N LEU A 36 0.14 3.52 -2.68
CA LEU A 36 0.45 4.59 -3.61
C LEU A 36 1.15 4.09 -4.87
N THR A 37 1.50 2.79 -4.93
CA THR A 37 2.04 2.18 -6.14
C THR A 37 0.87 1.62 -6.96
N PRO A 38 0.43 2.30 -8.04
CA PRO A 38 -0.63 1.76 -8.88
C PRO A 38 -0.26 0.36 -9.38
N GLY A 39 -1.25 -0.53 -9.45
CA GLY A 39 -1.06 -1.87 -9.98
C GLY A 39 -0.55 -2.92 -9.00
N LEU A 40 -0.57 -2.68 -7.68
CA LEU A 40 -0.22 -3.69 -6.67
C LEU A 40 -1.47 -4.29 -6.01
N CYS A 41 -1.58 -5.62 -6.01
CA CYS A 41 -2.72 -6.37 -5.49
C CYS A 41 -2.29 -7.34 -4.37
N ARG A 42 -3.22 -7.67 -3.48
CA ARG A 42 -3.04 -8.75 -2.50
C ARG A 42 -3.78 -10.00 -2.95
N TYR A 43 -3.03 -11.08 -3.14
CA TYR A 43 -3.56 -12.40 -3.46
C TYR A 43 -3.26 -13.33 -2.27
N GLY A 44 -4.25 -13.48 -1.39
CA GLY A 44 -4.08 -14.16 -0.12
C GLY A 44 -3.03 -13.47 0.75
N THR A 45 -1.93 -14.18 1.03
CA THR A 45 -0.79 -13.66 1.81
C THR A 45 0.30 -12.99 0.96
N ARG A 46 0.22 -13.08 -0.37
CA ARG A 46 1.19 -12.49 -1.29
C ARG A 46 0.74 -11.12 -1.75
N THR A 47 1.71 -10.24 -1.98
CA THR A 47 1.49 -8.93 -2.59
C THR A 47 2.36 -8.86 -3.83
N GLU A 48 1.74 -8.68 -4.99
CA GLU A 48 2.38 -8.73 -6.30
C GLU A 48 1.61 -7.82 -7.28
N CYS A 49 2.12 -7.67 -8.51
CA CYS A 49 1.42 -6.88 -9.50
C CYS A 49 0.04 -7.47 -9.81
N CYS A 50 -0.96 -6.59 -9.91
CA CYS A 50 -2.30 -6.97 -10.29
C CYS A 50 -2.33 -7.63 -11.67
N TYR A 51 -3.36 -8.43 -11.94
CA TYR A 51 -3.62 -8.95 -13.29
C TYR A 51 -3.61 -7.81 -14.33
N GLY A 52 -2.88 -8.02 -15.43
CA GLY A 52 -2.70 -7.00 -16.47
C GLY A 52 -1.65 -5.94 -16.15
N TRP A 53 -0.81 -6.16 -15.12
CA TRP A 53 0.37 -5.36 -14.81
C TRP A 53 1.61 -6.24 -14.77
N LYS A 54 2.77 -5.69 -15.16
CA LYS A 54 4.08 -6.36 -15.13
C LYS A 54 5.06 -5.57 -14.28
N GLN A 55 5.98 -6.25 -13.61
CA GLN A 55 7.04 -5.56 -12.88
C GLN A 55 8.11 -5.06 -13.87
N ASN A 56 8.46 -3.77 -13.79
CA ASN A 56 9.56 -3.20 -14.56
C ASN A 56 10.91 -3.39 -13.84
N SER A 57 12.00 -2.97 -14.48
CA SER A 57 13.36 -3.06 -13.91
C SER A 57 13.57 -2.27 -12.61
N LYS A 58 12.67 -1.32 -12.30
CA LYS A 58 12.67 -0.52 -11.06
C LYS A 58 11.84 -1.18 -9.95
N GLY A 59 11.31 -2.38 -10.19
CA GLY A 59 10.45 -3.08 -9.24
C GLY A 59 9.02 -2.54 -9.15
N GLN A 60 8.62 -1.64 -10.07
CA GLN A 60 7.28 -1.03 -10.08
C GLN A 60 6.35 -1.80 -11.01
N CYS A 61 5.05 -1.85 -10.67
CA CYS A 61 4.05 -2.42 -11.54
C CYS A 61 3.68 -1.43 -12.65
N GLU A 62 3.90 -1.83 -13.89
CA GLU A 62 3.56 -1.12 -15.11
C GLU A 62 2.38 -1.81 -15.79
N ALA A 63 1.39 -1.04 -16.22
CA ALA A 63 0.22 -1.59 -16.89
C ALA A 63 0.59 -2.22 -18.25
N ILE A 64 -0.08 -3.31 -18.59
CA ILE A 64 0.08 -4.00 -19.87
C ILE A 64 -1.01 -3.53 -20.82
N CYS A 65 -0.61 -3.01 -21.98
CA CYS A 65 -1.50 -2.70 -23.09
C CYS A 65 -1.10 -3.58 -24.29
N GLU A 66 -1.86 -4.64 -24.56
CA GLU A 66 -1.53 -5.67 -25.56
C GLU A 66 -1.38 -5.08 -26.98
N GLN A 67 -2.26 -4.15 -27.33
CA GLN A 67 -2.24 -3.46 -28.63
C GLN A 67 -1.26 -2.27 -28.65
N GLY A 68 -0.70 -1.92 -27.50
CA GLY A 68 0.09 -0.70 -27.30
C GLY A 68 -0.71 0.59 -27.40
N CYS A 69 -0.16 1.68 -26.87
CA CYS A 69 -0.67 3.04 -27.04
C CYS A 69 0.32 3.78 -27.96
N LYS A 70 -0.06 4.06 -29.22
CA LYS A 70 0.86 4.71 -30.18
C LYS A 70 1.18 6.15 -29.78
N HIS A 71 0.13 6.94 -29.50
CA HIS A 71 0.25 8.34 -29.11
C HIS A 71 -0.45 8.56 -27.77
N GLY A 72 0.00 7.84 -26.75
CA GLY A 72 -0.56 7.93 -25.41
C GLY A 72 0.20 7.09 -24.41
N GLU A 73 -0.26 7.13 -23.17
CA GLU A 73 0.32 6.40 -22.06
C GLU A 73 -0.59 5.24 -21.65
N CYS A 74 -0.01 4.08 -21.33
CA CYS A 74 -0.75 2.96 -20.77
C CYS A 74 -1.00 3.25 -19.28
N VAL A 75 -2.23 3.68 -18.95
CA VAL A 75 -2.62 4.10 -17.58
C VAL A 75 -3.31 2.99 -16.79
N GLY A 76 -3.59 1.86 -17.44
CA GLY A 76 -4.17 0.67 -16.84
C GLY A 76 -4.20 -0.49 -17.83
N PRO A 77 -4.56 -1.70 -17.38
CA PRO A 77 -4.62 -2.88 -18.24
C PRO A 77 -5.47 -2.61 -19.48
N ASN A 78 -4.86 -2.67 -20.66
CA ASN A 78 -5.47 -2.38 -21.95
C ASN A 78 -6.21 -1.01 -22.01
N LYS A 79 -5.76 -0.03 -21.22
CA LYS A 79 -6.34 1.32 -21.19
C LYS A 79 -5.27 2.36 -21.52
N CYS A 80 -5.46 3.01 -22.67
CA CYS A 80 -4.63 4.12 -23.11
C CYS A 80 -5.23 5.48 -22.71
N LYS A 81 -4.39 6.38 -22.23
CA LYS A 81 -4.66 7.81 -22.14
C LYS A 81 -4.01 8.48 -23.34
N CYS A 82 -4.81 8.91 -24.31
CA CYS A 82 -4.31 9.53 -25.53
C CYS A 82 -3.80 10.94 -25.27
N PHE A 83 -2.76 11.33 -26.02
CA PHE A 83 -2.33 12.71 -26.11
C PHE A 83 -3.37 13.57 -26.86
N PRO A 84 -3.40 14.89 -26.65
CA PRO A 84 -4.34 15.78 -27.35
C PRO A 84 -4.27 15.60 -28.87
N GLY A 85 -5.44 15.56 -29.52
CA GLY A 85 -5.56 15.33 -30.97
C GLY A 85 -5.59 13.85 -31.38
N PHE A 86 -5.36 12.90 -30.46
CA PHE A 86 -5.42 11.47 -30.74
C PHE A 86 -6.61 10.78 -30.08
N THR A 87 -7.22 9.84 -30.79
CA THR A 87 -8.39 9.07 -30.37
C THR A 87 -8.26 7.59 -30.73
N GLY A 88 -9.23 6.79 -30.27
CA GLY A 88 -9.26 5.33 -30.45
C GLY A 88 -8.58 4.57 -29.32
N ASN A 89 -8.82 3.25 -29.27
CA ASN A 89 -8.36 2.39 -28.17
C ASN A 89 -6.83 2.31 -28.04
N SER A 90 -6.10 2.47 -29.14
CA SER A 90 -4.64 2.48 -29.20
C SER A 90 -4.06 3.88 -29.51
N CYS A 91 -4.89 4.93 -29.43
CA CYS A 91 -4.51 6.31 -29.73
C CYS A 91 -3.87 6.46 -31.13
N SER A 92 -4.40 5.75 -32.12
CA SER A 92 -3.85 5.71 -33.47
C SER A 92 -4.53 6.67 -34.44
N GLN A 93 -5.71 7.19 -34.11
CA GLN A 93 -6.47 8.10 -34.98
C GLN A 93 -6.14 9.54 -34.58
N GLY A 94 -5.51 10.31 -35.47
CA GLY A 94 -5.29 11.75 -35.30
C GLY A 94 -6.42 12.55 -35.93
N MET A 95 -6.83 13.64 -35.29
CA MET A 95 -7.74 14.66 -35.82
C MET A 95 -6.99 15.97 -36.06
#